data_AF-A0A644W7N7-F1
#
_entry.id   AF-A0A644W7N7-F1
#
_cell.length_a   1.000
_cell.length_b   1.000
_cell.length_c   1.000
_cell.angle_alpha   90.00
_cell.angle_beta   90.00
_cell.angle_gamma   90.00
#
_symmetry.space_group_name_H-M   'P 1'
#
loop_
_entity.id
_entity.type
_entity.pdbx_description
1 polymer ?
#
loop_
_entity_poly.entity_id
_entity_poly.type
_entity_poly.pdbx_seq_one_letter_code
_entity_poly.pdbx_strand_id
1 'polypeptide(L)'
;MTICDAAEIQEMLETAFPAPMDEYEDAFYCQQMNGSLNDLAKVYKRRFNENIDEINAGGLLSEEFVLVMEESAKKEVDIRALRNGLPDLFEEIVHIPAPDAVKLLSNRFIYEAVKRQIGDRITTYEAVNVDDLEARLPVPERPEYIKMKTTPKGYVVKRVKQRRRS
;
A
#
# COMPACT_ATOMS: atom_id res chain seq x y z
N MET A 1 -7.68 -16.06 22.97
CA MET A 1 -7.95 -15.23 21.78
C MET A 1 -7.57 -16.05 20.57
N THR A 2 -8.56 -16.67 19.93
CA THR A 2 -8.40 -17.39 18.67
C THR A 2 -8.18 -16.33 17.60
N ILE A 3 -6.98 -16.33 17.02
CA ILE A 3 -6.72 -15.57 15.79
C ILE A 3 -7.11 -16.56 14.70
N CYS A 4 -8.29 -16.38 14.10
CA CYS A 4 -8.64 -17.17 12.92
C CYS A 4 -7.75 -16.72 11.77
N ASP A 5 -7.08 -17.65 11.11
CA ASP A 5 -6.32 -17.32 9.91
C ASP A 5 -7.25 -17.15 8.69
N ALA A 6 -6.70 -16.66 7.58
CA ALA A 6 -7.51 -16.38 6.39
C ALA A 6 -8.16 -17.65 5.81
N ALA A 7 -7.54 -18.82 5.97
CA ALA A 7 -8.05 -20.09 5.45
C ALA A 7 -9.22 -20.59 6.30
N GLU A 8 -9.12 -20.50 7.63
CA GLU A 8 -10.22 -20.82 8.54
C GLU A 8 -11.43 -19.89 8.32
N ILE A 9 -11.18 -18.60 8.09
CA ILE A 9 -12.24 -17.64 7.77
C ILE A 9 -12.89 -17.98 6.43
N GLN A 10 -12.10 -18.33 5.42
CA GLN A 10 -12.61 -18.75 4.11
C GLN A 10 -13.48 -20.01 4.23
N GLU A 11 -13.00 -21.06 4.91
CA GLU A 11 -13.75 -22.30 5.11
C GLU A 11 -15.09 -22.05 5.84
N MET A 12 -15.09 -21.21 6.88
CA MET A 12 -16.32 -20.82 7.57
C MET A 12 -17.29 -20.06 6.66
N LEU A 13 -16.79 -19.16 5.81
CA LEU A 13 -17.60 -18.39 4.87
C LEU A 13 -18.18 -19.28 3.77
N GLU A 14 -17.40 -20.19 3.21
CA GLU A 14 -17.85 -21.15 2.20
C GLU A 14 -18.85 -22.17 2.78
N THR A 15 -18.68 -22.55 4.05
CA THR A 15 -19.66 -23.39 4.76
C THR A 15 -20.98 -22.65 4.99
N ALA A 16 -20.92 -21.37 5.37
CA ALA A 16 -22.10 -20.56 5.65
C ALA A 16 -22.81 -20.07 4.38
N PHE A 17 -22.05 -19.83 3.31
CA PHE A 17 -22.50 -19.33 2.02
C PHE A 17 -21.86 -20.19 0.91
N PRO A 18 -22.44 -21.36 0.61
CA PRO A 18 -21.89 -22.30 -0.37
C PRO A 18 -21.63 -21.63 -1.73
N ALA A 19 -20.47 -21.93 -2.31
CA ALA A 19 -20.11 -21.44 -3.63
C ALA A 19 -21.11 -21.94 -4.70
N PRO A 20 -21.43 -21.13 -5.71
CA PRO A 20 -22.30 -21.56 -6.81
C PRO A 20 -21.65 -22.65 -7.67
N MET A 21 -22.44 -23.35 -8.49
CA MET A 21 -21.99 -24.54 -9.24
C MET A 21 -21.24 -24.23 -10.55
N ASP A 22 -21.38 -23.02 -11.09
CA ASP A 22 -20.73 -22.60 -12.34
C ASP A 22 -19.58 -21.61 -12.11
N GLU A 23 -18.59 -21.63 -12.99
CA GLU A 23 -17.36 -20.81 -12.89
C GLU A 23 -17.65 -19.30 -12.92
N TYR A 24 -18.65 -18.84 -13.68
CA TYR A 24 -19.01 -17.42 -13.71
C TYR A 24 -19.74 -16.98 -12.44
N GLU A 25 -20.58 -17.86 -11.90
CA GLU A 25 -21.27 -17.61 -10.65
C GLU A 25 -20.29 -17.58 -9.46
N ASP A 26 -19.29 -18.47 -9.45
CA ASP A 26 -18.20 -18.47 -8.48
C ASP A 26 -17.36 -17.18 -8.55
N ALA A 27 -16.95 -16.76 -9.76
CA ALA A 27 -16.24 -15.50 -9.94
C ALA A 27 -17.04 -14.29 -9.44
N PHE A 28 -18.36 -14.26 -9.70
CA PHE A 28 -19.25 -13.21 -9.20
C PHE A 28 -19.40 -13.26 -7.67
N TYR A 29 -19.54 -14.46 -7.09
CA TYR A 29 -19.56 -14.67 -5.65
C TYR A 29 -18.29 -14.14 -4.98
N CYS A 30 -17.11 -14.51 -5.50
CA CYS A 30 -15.83 -14.00 -5.00
C CYS A 30 -15.73 -12.47 -5.07
N GLN A 31 -16.20 -11.86 -6.17
CA GLN A 31 -16.24 -10.41 -6.31
C GLN A 31 -17.09 -9.75 -5.21
N GLN A 32 -18.29 -10.30 -4.96
CA GLN A 32 -19.21 -9.77 -3.95
C GLN A 32 -18.65 -9.95 -2.54
N MET A 33 -18.09 -11.13 -2.23
CA MET A 33 -17.48 -11.39 -0.91
C MET A 33 -16.27 -10.53 -0.64
N ASN A 34 -15.41 -10.30 -1.63
CA ASN A 34 -14.33 -9.34 -1.50
C ASN A 34 -14.84 -7.93 -1.18
N GLY A 35 -15.92 -7.49 -1.85
CA GLY A 35 -16.58 -6.22 -1.54
C GLY A 35 -17.04 -6.13 -0.08
N SER A 36 -17.80 -7.12 0.38
CA SER A 36 -18.33 -7.17 1.75
C SER A 36 -17.23 -7.27 2.82
N LEU A 37 -16.19 -8.07 2.59
CA LEU A 37 -15.05 -8.19 3.51
C LEU A 37 -14.26 -6.88 3.60
N ASN A 38 -14.09 -6.15 2.50
CA ASN A 38 -13.48 -4.83 2.50
C ASN A 38 -14.31 -3.81 3.31
N ASP A 39 -15.63 -3.84 3.19
CA ASP A 39 -16.50 -2.96 3.97
C ASP A 39 -16.47 -3.32 5.46
N LEU A 40 -16.48 -4.61 5.79
CA LEU A 40 -16.30 -5.08 7.17
C LEU A 40 -14.95 -4.66 7.75
N ALA A 41 -13.88 -4.77 6.95
CA ALA A 41 -12.54 -4.31 7.35
C ALA A 41 -12.53 -2.80 7.66
N LYS A 42 -13.25 -1.97 6.89
CA LYS A 42 -13.39 -0.53 7.18
C LYS A 42 -14.11 -0.29 8.51
N VAL A 43 -15.14 -1.08 8.84
CA VAL A 43 -15.85 -0.98 10.13
C VAL A 43 -14.91 -1.29 11.30
N TYR A 44 -14.17 -2.41 11.23
CA TYR A 44 -13.21 -2.75 12.28
C TYR A 44 -12.07 -1.73 12.38
N LYS A 45 -11.60 -1.19 11.25
CA LYS A 45 -10.60 -0.12 11.25
C LYS A 45 -11.12 1.14 11.94
N ARG A 46 -12.38 1.54 11.70
CA ARG A 46 -13.00 2.67 12.39
C ARG A 46 -13.06 2.43 13.89
N ARG A 47 -13.61 1.28 14.30
CA ARG A 47 -13.70 0.90 15.72
C ARG A 47 -12.33 0.85 16.40
N PHE A 48 -11.31 0.35 15.69
CA PHE A 48 -9.94 0.36 16.19
C PHE A 48 -9.46 1.79 16.45
N ASN A 49 -9.64 2.71 15.49
CA ASN A 49 -9.25 4.11 15.67
C ASN A 49 -10.02 4.80 16.80
N GLU A 50 -11.33 4.56 16.92
CA GLU A 50 -12.14 5.09 18.03
C GLU A 50 -11.58 4.62 19.39
N ASN A 51 -11.25 3.33 19.52
CA ASN A 51 -10.61 2.81 20.73
C ASN A 51 -9.24 3.46 20.99
N ILE A 52 -8.46 3.74 19.94
CA ILE A 52 -7.17 4.42 20.10
C ILE A 52 -7.35 5.85 20.61
N ASP A 53 -8.34 6.58 20.08
CA ASP A 53 -8.65 7.93 20.52
C ASP A 53 -9.08 7.93 21.99
N GLU A 54 -9.90 6.96 22.41
CA GLU A 54 -10.27 6.77 23.83
C GLU A 54 -9.07 6.44 24.72
N ILE A 55 -8.19 5.52 24.30
CA ILE A 55 -6.97 5.15 25.03
C ILE A 55 -6.08 6.39 25.23
N ASN A 56 -5.87 7.18 24.17
CA ASN A 56 -5.05 8.37 24.23
C ASN A 56 -5.69 9.48 25.07
N ALA A 57 -7.00 9.72 24.92
CA ALA A 57 -7.72 10.73 25.68
C ALA A 57 -7.80 10.39 27.18
N GLY A 58 -7.96 9.11 27.51
CA GLY A 58 -8.03 8.61 28.88
C GLY A 58 -6.68 8.31 29.53
N GLY A 59 -5.58 8.38 28.77
CA GLY A 59 -4.25 7.96 29.26
C GLY A 59 -4.23 6.51 29.73
N LEU A 60 -5.01 5.64 29.08
CA LEU A 60 -5.20 4.26 29.51
C LEU A 60 -3.91 3.45 29.29
N LEU A 61 -3.47 2.76 30.35
CA LEU A 61 -2.31 1.89 30.33
C LEU A 61 -2.74 0.44 30.50
N SER A 62 -2.04 -0.47 29.81
CA SER A 62 -2.23 -1.91 29.95
C SER A 62 -0.90 -2.58 30.27
N GLU A 63 -0.91 -3.53 31.20
CA GLU A 63 0.26 -4.34 31.53
C GLU A 63 0.59 -5.37 30.44
N GLU A 64 -0.40 -5.76 29.65
CA GLU A 64 -0.29 -6.80 28.63
C GLU A 64 -0.10 -6.24 27.21
N PHE A 65 -0.51 -4.98 26.98
CA PHE A 65 -0.55 -4.37 25.67
C PHE A 65 0.08 -2.98 25.65
N VAL A 66 0.81 -2.67 24.59
CA VAL A 66 1.37 -1.34 24.33
C VAL A 66 0.87 -0.82 22.99
N LEU A 67 0.45 0.45 23.00
CA LEU A 67 0.10 1.20 21.81
C LEU A 67 1.37 1.81 21.21
N VAL A 68 1.64 1.53 19.93
CA VAL A 68 2.82 2.01 19.23
C VAL A 68 2.40 2.71 17.95
N MET A 69 2.87 3.93 17.74
CA MET A 69 2.76 4.59 16.44
C MET A 69 3.77 3.94 15.49
N GLU A 70 3.29 3.37 14.38
CA GLU A 70 4.17 2.94 13.30
C GLU A 70 4.37 4.05 12.28
N GLU A 71 5.62 4.20 11.86
CA GLU A 71 6.01 5.11 10.80
C GLU A 71 6.34 4.29 9.54
N SER A 72 5.87 4.75 8.39
CA SER A 72 6.36 4.26 7.11
C SER A 72 7.47 5.18 6.63
N ALA A 73 8.64 4.62 6.35
CA ALA A 73 9.67 5.31 5.60
C ALA A 73 9.37 5.15 4.11
N LYS A 74 9.11 6.26 3.42
CA LYS A 74 9.03 6.30 1.96
C LYS A 74 10.20 7.09 1.42
N LYS A 75 10.78 6.62 0.33
CA LYS A 75 11.78 7.36 -0.44
C LYS A 75 11.05 8.40 -1.29
N GLU A 76 11.47 9.64 -1.19
CA GLU A 76 10.97 10.77 -1.98
C GLU A 76 12.11 11.27 -2.86
N VAL A 77 11.88 11.34 -4.17
CA VAL A 77 12.87 11.85 -5.13
C VAL A 77 12.75 13.36 -5.21
N ASP A 78 13.88 14.06 -5.08
CA ASP A 78 13.97 15.48 -5.34
C ASP A 78 14.02 15.71 -6.86
N ILE A 79 12.83 15.78 -7.46
CA ILE A 79 12.63 15.94 -8.91
C ILE A 79 13.38 17.16 -9.45
N ARG A 80 13.44 18.26 -8.68
CA ARG A 80 14.12 19.49 -9.11
C ARG A 80 15.64 19.29 -9.13
N ALA A 81 16.20 18.68 -8.10
CA ALA A 81 17.62 18.37 -8.05
C ALA A 81 18.01 17.41 -9.18
N LEU A 82 17.21 16.37 -9.40
CA LEU A 82 17.48 15.36 -10.43
C LEU A 82 17.38 15.94 -11.85
N ARG A 83 16.34 16.73 -12.14
CA ARG A 83 16.17 17.40 -13.43
C ARG A 83 17.29 18.39 -13.76
N ASN A 84 17.83 19.07 -12.74
CA ASN A 84 18.88 20.06 -12.92
C ASN A 84 20.28 19.44 -12.96
N GLY A 85 20.52 18.38 -12.18
CA GLY A 85 21.83 17.74 -12.06
C GLY A 85 22.08 16.66 -13.11
N LEU A 86 21.06 15.88 -13.47
CA LEU A 86 21.16 14.74 -14.38
C LEU A 86 19.96 14.71 -15.35
N PRO A 87 19.88 15.69 -16.27
CA PRO A 87 18.71 15.84 -17.16
C PRO A 87 18.50 14.63 -18.08
N ASP A 88 19.57 14.03 -18.61
CA ASP A 88 19.48 12.84 -19.48
C ASP A 88 18.91 11.63 -18.72
N LEU A 89 19.41 11.40 -17.50
CA LEU A 89 18.92 10.32 -16.64
C LEU A 89 17.45 10.57 -16.25
N PHE A 90 17.10 11.82 -15.94
CA PHE A 90 15.74 12.23 -15.59
C PHE A 90 14.74 11.90 -16.70
N GLU A 91 15.03 12.23 -17.96
CA GLU A 91 14.15 11.91 -19.09
C GLU A 91 13.90 10.41 -19.27
N GLU A 92 14.87 9.56 -18.90
CA GLU A 92 14.75 8.11 -19.03
C GLU A 92 13.93 7.43 -17.91
N ILE A 93 13.82 8.06 -16.74
CA ILE A 93 13.22 7.46 -15.53
C ILE A 93 11.95 8.17 -15.04
N VAL A 94 11.62 9.33 -15.62
CA VAL A 94 10.36 10.02 -15.37
C VAL A 94 9.20 9.20 -15.91
N HIS A 95 8.20 8.98 -15.07
CA HIS A 95 6.93 8.41 -15.47
C HIS A 95 6.23 9.33 -16.46
N ILE A 96 5.74 8.76 -17.55
CA ILE A 96 5.03 9.52 -18.58
C ILE A 96 3.67 9.91 -17.99
N PRO A 97 3.32 11.21 -17.97
CA PRO A 97 2.01 11.64 -17.52
C PRO A 97 0.90 10.97 -18.32
N ALA A 98 -0.17 10.51 -17.66
CA ALA A 98 -1.31 9.85 -18.31
C ALA A 98 -1.86 10.58 -19.57
N PRO A 99 -1.98 11.92 -19.59
CA PRO A 99 -2.44 12.64 -20.79
C PRO A 99 -1.50 12.52 -21.98
N ASP A 100 -0.20 12.44 -21.75
CA ASP A 100 0.82 12.36 -22.81
C ASP A 100 1.05 10.90 -23.25
N ALA A 101 0.88 9.95 -22.33
CA ALA A 101 0.83 8.52 -22.66
C ALA A 101 -0.33 8.21 -23.64
N VAL A 102 -1.50 8.83 -23.46
CA VAL A 102 -2.65 8.68 -24.38
C VAL A 102 -2.36 9.24 -25.77
N LYS A 103 -1.64 10.37 -25.87
CA LYS A 103 -1.22 10.94 -27.17
C LYS A 103 -0.17 10.06 -27.86
N LEU A 104 0.83 9.59 -27.12
CA LEU A 104 1.86 8.67 -27.64
C LEU A 104 1.27 7.34 -28.10
N LEU A 105 0.27 6.82 -27.38
CA LEU A 105 -0.38 5.55 -27.70
C LEU A 105 -1.54 5.68 -28.70
N SER A 106 -1.89 6.90 -29.12
CA SER A 106 -2.75 7.32 -30.25
C SER A 106 -4.11 6.60 -30.43
N ASN A 107 -4.49 5.68 -29.55
CA ASN A 107 -5.78 5.02 -29.52
C ASN A 107 -6.06 4.60 -28.07
N ARG A 108 -7.17 5.08 -27.51
CA ARG A 108 -7.62 4.77 -26.15
C ARG A 108 -7.69 3.27 -25.88
N PHE A 109 -7.99 2.47 -26.90
CA PHE A 109 -7.99 1.01 -26.82
C PHE A 109 -6.60 0.42 -26.56
N ILE A 110 -5.56 0.95 -27.23
CA ILE A 110 -4.16 0.53 -27.05
C ILE A 110 -3.68 0.96 -25.66
N TYR A 111 -4.05 2.17 -25.21
CA TYR A 111 -3.77 2.60 -23.85
C TYR A 111 -4.37 1.65 -22.80
N GLU A 112 -5.67 1.34 -22.88
CA GLU A 112 -6.34 0.41 -21.95
C GLU A 112 -5.73 -1.00 -21.97
N ALA A 113 -5.39 -1.51 -23.17
CA ALA A 113 -4.81 -2.85 -23.34
C ALA A 113 -3.38 -2.95 -22.82
N VAL A 114 -2.56 -1.92 -23.03
CA VAL A 114 -1.13 -1.93 -22.67
C VAL A 114 -0.90 -1.37 -21.26
N LYS A 115 -1.86 -0.66 -20.65
CA LYS A 115 -1.80 -0.19 -19.24
C LYS A 115 -1.45 -1.31 -18.26
N ARG A 116 -1.98 -2.53 -18.46
CA ARG A 116 -1.65 -3.70 -17.62
C ARG A 116 -0.21 -4.19 -17.80
N GLN A 117 0.40 -3.97 -18.97
CA GLN A 117 1.80 -4.32 -19.26
C GLN A 117 2.79 -3.20 -18.89
N ILE A 118 2.38 -1.94 -18.95
CA ILE A 118 3.19 -0.76 -18.61
C ILE A 118 3.29 -0.55 -17.08
N GLY A 119 2.37 -1.12 -16.30
CA GLY A 119 2.41 -1.11 -14.83
C GLY A 119 2.32 0.31 -14.25
N ASP A 120 3.10 0.60 -13.22
CA ASP A 120 3.11 1.87 -12.48
C ASP A 120 3.76 3.04 -13.24
N ARG A 121 4.14 2.86 -14.51
CA ARG A 121 4.86 3.87 -15.30
C ARG A 121 4.02 5.06 -15.78
N ILE A 122 2.74 5.07 -15.46
CA ILE A 122 1.80 6.12 -15.86
C ILE A 122 1.20 6.75 -14.60
N THR A 123 1.71 7.92 -14.23
CA THR A 123 1.24 8.68 -13.05
C THR A 123 0.59 9.98 -13.46
N THR A 124 -0.35 10.48 -12.65
CA THR A 124 -1.03 11.78 -12.84
C THR A 124 -0.20 12.99 -12.41
N TYR A 125 1.00 12.75 -11.87
CA TYR A 125 1.97 13.74 -11.41
C TYR A 125 3.35 13.34 -11.96
N GLU A 126 4.26 14.32 -12.17
CA GLU A 126 5.68 14.01 -12.43
C GLU A 126 6.18 13.17 -11.26
N ALA A 127 6.43 11.89 -11.52
CA ALA A 127 6.95 10.95 -10.55
C ALA A 127 8.08 10.19 -11.23
N VAL A 128 9.11 9.86 -10.48
CA VAL A 128 10.30 9.18 -10.99
C VAL A 128 10.27 7.76 -10.44
N ASN A 129 10.60 6.80 -11.29
CA ASN A 129 10.79 5.43 -10.83
C ASN A 129 12.02 5.36 -9.92
N VAL A 130 11.80 5.20 -8.61
CA VAL A 130 12.85 5.15 -7.60
C VAL A 130 13.78 3.96 -7.81
N ASP A 131 13.24 2.82 -8.25
CA ASP A 131 14.03 1.60 -8.45
C ASP A 131 14.96 1.75 -9.67
N ASP A 132 14.46 2.35 -10.76
CA ASP A 132 15.28 2.64 -11.96
C ASP A 132 16.34 3.70 -11.65
N LEU A 133 16.02 4.71 -10.82
CA LEU A 133 16.98 5.71 -10.36
C LEU A 133 18.09 5.06 -9.51
N GLU A 134 17.74 4.19 -8.56
CA GLU A 134 18.74 3.52 -7.72
C GLU A 134 19.62 2.54 -8.51
N ALA A 135 19.08 1.88 -9.54
CA ALA A 135 19.85 0.97 -10.40
C ALA A 135 20.93 1.70 -11.21
N ARG A 136 20.70 2.97 -11.54
CA ARG A 136 21.57 3.76 -12.42
C ARG A 136 22.44 4.76 -11.65
N LEU A 137 22.03 5.14 -10.45
CA LEU A 137 22.75 6.12 -9.62
C LEU A 137 23.68 5.43 -8.61
N PRO A 138 24.99 5.77 -8.60
CA PRO A 138 25.94 5.29 -7.60
C PRO A 138 25.44 5.57 -6.16
N VAL A 139 25.63 4.61 -5.26
CA VAL A 139 25.22 4.72 -3.84
C VAL A 139 25.66 6.03 -3.15
N PRO A 140 26.88 6.57 -3.39
CA PRO A 140 27.32 7.83 -2.78
C PRO A 140 26.52 9.06 -3.20
N GLU A 141 25.94 9.06 -4.41
CA GLU A 141 25.23 10.21 -5.01
C GLU A 141 23.73 10.19 -4.67
N ARG A 142 23.19 9.04 -4.23
CA ARG A 142 21.76 8.87 -3.90
C ARG A 142 21.22 9.89 -2.89
N PRO A 143 21.94 10.28 -1.82
CA PRO A 143 21.43 11.26 -0.86
C PRO A 143 21.19 12.66 -1.45
N GLU A 144 21.79 12.99 -2.60
CA GLU A 144 21.59 14.29 -3.27
C GLU A 144 20.21 14.37 -3.95
N TYR A 145 19.66 13.21 -4.35
CA TYR A 145 18.43 13.13 -5.14
C TYR A 145 17.31 12.34 -4.46
N ILE A 146 17.60 11.54 -3.43
CA ILE A 146 16.62 10.70 -2.73
C ILE A 146 16.65 11.04 -1.24
N LYS A 147 15.50 11.47 -0.71
CA LYS A 147 15.30 11.74 0.71
C LYS A 147 14.40 10.68 1.32
N MET A 148 14.74 10.20 2.51
CA MET A 148 13.82 9.38 3.28
C MET A 148 12.87 10.29 4.05
N LYS A 149 11.58 10.13 3.80
CA LYS A 149 10.52 10.77 4.57
C LYS A 149 9.81 9.73 5.39
N THR A 150 9.83 9.90 6.70
CA THR A 150 8.98 9.14 7.61
C THR A 150 7.62 9.81 7.67
N THR A 151 6.57 9.03 7.38
CA THR A 151 5.18 9.47 7.59
C THR A 151 4.51 8.51 8.56
N PRO A 152 3.70 9.03 9.51
CA PRO A 152 2.95 8.17 10.41
C PRO A 152 1.99 7.29 9.58
N LYS A 153 2.11 5.97 9.74
CA LYS A 153 1.28 4.96 9.07
C LYS A 153 -0.01 4.69 9.85
N GLY A 154 0.07 4.85 11.17
CA GLY A 154 -1.02 4.66 12.11
C GLY A 154 -0.56 3.93 13.37
N TYR A 155 -1.47 3.78 14.33
CA TYR A 155 -1.20 3.05 15.55
C TYR A 155 -1.39 1.54 15.37
N VAL A 156 -0.61 0.77 16.12
CA VAL A 156 -0.77 -0.67 16.28
C VAL A 156 -0.70 -1.04 17.76
N VAL A 157 -1.37 -2.13 18.13
CA VAL A 157 -1.33 -2.66 19.49
C VAL A 157 -0.44 -3.90 19.50
N LYS A 158 0.61 -3.87 20.33
CA LYS A 158 1.56 -4.99 20.49
C LYS A 158 1.42 -5.59 21.88
N ARG A 159 1.54 -6.91 22.00
CA ARG A 159 1.65 -7.56 23.31
C ARG A 159 3.01 -7.28 23.93
N VAL A 160 3.02 -6.96 25.21
CA VAL A 160 4.25 -6.87 25.99
C VAL A 160 4.84 -8.27 26.10
N LYS A 161 6.04 -8.49 25.54
CA LYS A 161 6.76 -9.76 25.74
C LYS A 161 7.16 -9.84 27.21
N GLN A 162 6.42 -10.60 28.02
CA GLN A 162 6.89 -10.95 29.36
C GLN A 162 8.21 -11.71 29.22
N ARG A 163 9.30 -11.15 29.73
CA ARG A 163 10.52 -11.93 29.98
C ARG A 163 10.10 -13.05 30.95
N ARG A 164 10.14 -14.30 30.48
CA ARG A 164 10.08 -15.45 31.40
C ARG A 164 11.14 -15.22 32.47
N ARG A 165 10.70 -15.01 33.71
CA ARG A 165 11.59 -15.18 34.85
C ARG A 165 11.95 -16.66 34.87
N SER A 166 13.25 -16.89 34.81
CA SER A 166 13.97 -18.16 34.92
C SER A 166 13.42 -19.06 36.01
#